data_AF-A0A2A5EL70-F1
#
_entry.id   AF-A0A2A5EL70-F1
#
_cell.length_a   1.000
_cell.length_b   1.000
_cell.length_c   1.000
_cell.angle_alpha   90.00
_cell.angle_beta   90.00
_cell.angle_gamma   90.00
#
_symmetry.space_group_name_H-M   'P 1'
#
loop_
_entity.id
_entity.type
_entity.pdbx_description
1 polymer ?
#
loop_
_entity_poly.entity_id
_entity_poly.type
_entity_poly.pdbx_seq_one_letter_code
_entity_poly.pdbx_strand_id
1 'polypeptide(L)'
;MEPFQGQSAPALGPNSVTDSNIDTPLRDTLLDRWQTRFLHNNPQWEDLALFRSLNMANQACLMPAGPEMTTYDVGRSIALWVSAFEILAHPGANGKSNKNVVCELLGRTPWLTNSRESKPKTERACEIYKRIDNARNKFLHGNEITDETLSFRGTDHNLFRLAAPLYRMALTSFLSLQFQAPAPSKDDTTALGIEMSDSVEFKSNQKIYEKALFPDPDNGSP
;
A
#
# COMPACT_ATOMS: atom_id res chain seq x y z
N MET A 1 22.84 22.80 31.92
CA MET A 1 22.10 21.52 32.00
C MET A 1 21.33 21.44 30.70
N GLU A 2 21.74 20.56 29.78
CA GLU A 2 21.02 20.42 28.52
C GLU A 2 19.68 19.69 28.75
N PRO A 3 18.58 20.13 28.11
CA PRO A 3 17.31 19.44 28.23
C PRO A 3 17.41 18.06 27.60
N PHE A 4 16.94 17.04 28.32
CA PHE A 4 16.82 15.67 27.82
C PHE A 4 15.97 15.66 26.53
N GLN A 5 16.60 15.40 25.38
CA GLN A 5 15.91 15.12 24.13
C GLN A 5 15.64 13.62 24.05
N GLY A 6 14.57 13.18 24.68
CA GLY A 6 14.09 11.80 24.52
C GLY A 6 13.66 11.58 23.07
N GLN A 7 14.14 10.51 22.44
CA GLN A 7 13.51 10.00 21.23
C GLN A 7 12.15 9.40 21.59
N SER A 8 11.07 9.91 21.00
CA SER A 8 9.70 9.43 21.22
C SER A 8 9.50 7.95 20.82
N ALA A 9 10.38 7.41 19.98
CA ALA A 9 10.50 5.99 19.69
C ALA A 9 11.96 5.65 19.32
N PRO A 10 12.67 4.83 20.11
CA PRO A 10 14.08 4.49 19.87
C PRO A 10 14.32 3.69 18.56
N ALA A 11 13.26 3.20 17.92
CA ALA A 11 13.32 2.49 16.65
C ALA A 11 13.20 3.42 15.41
N LEU A 12 12.86 4.70 15.60
CA LEU A 12 12.70 5.66 14.52
C LEU A 12 13.90 6.60 14.53
N GLY A 13 14.71 6.53 13.47
CA GLY A 13 15.76 7.53 13.25
C GLY A 13 15.15 8.94 13.15
N PRO A 14 15.94 10.00 13.39
CA PRO A 14 15.48 11.39 13.33
C PRO A 14 15.23 11.88 11.89
N ASN A 15 14.72 11.01 11.01
CA ASN A 15 14.27 11.41 9.68
C ASN A 15 13.13 12.42 9.87
N SER A 16 13.37 13.67 9.46
CA SER A 16 12.33 14.68 9.48
C SER A 16 11.28 14.31 8.43
N VAL A 17 10.17 13.72 8.88
CA VAL A 17 8.98 13.55 8.04
C VAL A 17 8.44 14.94 7.76
N THR A 18 8.52 15.40 6.51
CA THR A 18 7.88 16.66 6.10
C THR A 18 6.44 16.41 5.69
N ASP A 19 5.60 17.44 5.67
CA ASP A 19 4.19 17.31 5.26
C ASP A 19 4.05 16.70 3.86
N SER A 20 5.00 17.00 2.96
CA SER A 20 5.07 16.41 1.62
C SER A 20 5.37 14.91 1.57
N ASN A 21 5.78 14.29 2.69
CA ASN A 21 5.95 12.85 2.80
C ASN A 21 4.68 12.14 3.29
N ILE A 22 3.68 12.90 3.75
CA ILE A 22 2.45 12.36 4.28
C ILE A 22 1.45 12.22 3.13
N ASP A 23 0.94 11.01 2.96
CA ASP A 23 -0.22 10.77 2.11
C ASP A 23 -1.47 11.30 2.81
N THR A 24 -1.65 12.62 2.75
CA THR A 24 -2.73 13.35 3.44
C THR A 24 -4.11 12.76 3.13
N PRO A 25 -4.49 12.49 1.86
CA PRO A 25 -5.79 11.88 1.56
C PRO A 25 -6.01 10.53 2.27
N LEU A 26 -4.99 9.67 2.30
CA LEU A 26 -5.09 8.41 3.02
C LEU A 26 -5.17 8.65 4.53
N ARG A 27 -4.29 9.49 5.09
CA ARG A 27 -4.22 9.79 6.52
C ARG A 27 -5.56 10.25 7.04
N ASP A 28 -6.15 11.26 6.39
CA ASP A 28 -7.40 11.88 6.85
C ASP A 28 -8.54 10.86 6.81
N THR A 29 -8.63 10.09 5.71
CA THR A 29 -9.60 8.99 5.61
C THR A 29 -9.40 7.94 6.71
N LEU A 30 -8.15 7.57 7.03
CA LEU A 30 -7.86 6.61 8.09
C LEU A 30 -8.23 7.15 9.48
N LEU A 31 -8.02 8.44 9.74
CA LEU A 31 -8.41 9.08 11.01
C LEU A 31 -9.93 9.11 11.17
N ASP A 32 -10.67 9.42 10.11
CA ASP A 32 -12.14 9.41 10.12
C ASP A 32 -12.68 8.00 10.40
N ARG A 33 -12.11 6.97 9.74
CA ARG A 33 -12.45 5.57 9.99
C ARG A 33 -12.06 5.12 11.39
N TRP A 34 -10.96 5.64 11.94
CA TRP A 34 -10.51 5.34 13.30
C TRP A 34 -11.50 5.91 14.32
N GLN A 35 -11.90 7.17 14.16
CA GLN A 35 -12.92 7.80 15.00
C GLN A 35 -14.22 7.00 14.94
N THR A 36 -14.66 6.63 13.72
CA THR A 36 -15.86 5.80 13.53
C THR A 36 -15.75 4.49 14.31
N ARG A 37 -14.62 3.79 14.19
CA ARG A 37 -14.39 2.49 14.83
C ARG A 37 -14.35 2.56 16.36
N PHE A 38 -13.67 3.55 16.93
CA PHE A 38 -13.33 3.55 18.36
C PHE A 38 -14.22 4.46 19.21
N LEU A 39 -14.97 5.38 18.59
CA LEU A 39 -15.93 6.24 19.31
C LEU A 39 -17.37 5.70 19.27
N HIS A 40 -17.68 4.74 18.41
CA HIS A 40 -19.03 4.15 18.30
C HIS A 40 -19.08 2.73 18.89
N ASN A 41 -20.20 2.40 19.53
CA ASN A 41 -20.40 1.11 20.21
C ASN A 41 -20.65 -0.09 19.29
N ASN A 42 -20.86 0.13 17.97
CA ASN A 42 -21.15 -0.95 17.02
C ASN A 42 -20.18 -0.90 15.81
N PRO A 43 -19.04 -1.60 15.88
CA PRO A 43 -18.05 -1.56 14.82
C PRO A 43 -18.55 -2.27 13.56
N GLN A 44 -18.42 -1.61 12.42
CA GLN A 44 -18.69 -2.26 11.13
C GLN A 44 -17.59 -3.28 10.82
N TRP A 45 -17.94 -4.33 10.07
CA TRP A 45 -16.98 -5.36 9.69
C TRP A 45 -15.80 -4.76 8.92
N GLU A 46 -16.08 -3.80 8.04
CA GLU A 46 -15.13 -3.08 7.20
C GLU A 46 -14.03 -2.42 8.05
N ASP A 47 -14.43 -1.78 9.16
CA ASP A 47 -13.49 -1.11 10.06
C ASP A 47 -12.61 -2.11 10.81
N LEU A 48 -13.19 -3.23 11.23
CA LEU A 48 -12.44 -4.32 11.84
C LEU A 48 -11.41 -4.92 10.87
N ALA A 49 -11.80 -5.15 9.62
CA ALA A 49 -10.91 -5.63 8.57
C ALA A 49 -9.79 -4.62 8.30
N LEU A 50 -10.13 -3.33 8.12
CA LEU A 50 -9.18 -2.26 7.87
C LEU A 50 -8.08 -2.20 8.94
N PHE A 51 -8.44 -2.09 10.22
CA PHE A 51 -7.44 -1.94 11.28
C PHE A 51 -6.66 -3.22 11.58
N ARG A 52 -7.27 -4.40 11.40
CA ARG A 52 -6.53 -5.68 11.48
C ARG A 52 -5.51 -5.80 10.34
N SER A 53 -5.91 -5.42 9.14
CA SER A 53 -5.05 -5.42 7.97
C SER A 53 -3.89 -4.43 8.12
N LEU A 54 -4.18 -3.20 8.57
CA LEU A 54 -3.15 -2.20 8.87
C LEU A 54 -2.19 -2.66 9.95
N ASN A 55 -2.67 -3.36 10.98
CA ASN A 55 -1.79 -3.94 11.99
C ASN A 55 -0.84 -4.99 11.38
N MET A 56 -1.34 -5.86 10.49
CA MET A 56 -0.48 -6.83 9.79
C MET A 56 0.55 -6.15 8.88
N ALA A 57 0.13 -5.13 8.11
CA ALA A 57 1.03 -4.34 7.27
C ALA A 57 2.10 -3.63 8.10
N ASN A 58 1.73 -3.04 9.24
CA ASN A 58 2.68 -2.39 10.15
C ASN A 58 3.70 -3.39 10.68
N GLN A 59 3.27 -4.58 11.13
CA GLN A 59 4.19 -5.63 11.57
C GLN A 59 5.10 -6.13 10.43
N ALA A 60 4.59 -6.19 9.20
CA ALA A 60 5.40 -6.55 8.03
C ALA A 60 6.51 -5.53 7.74
N CYS A 61 6.28 -4.25 8.02
CA CYS A 61 7.26 -3.17 7.88
C CYS A 61 8.36 -3.20 8.95
N LEU A 62 8.12 -3.81 10.11
CA LEU A 62 9.09 -3.86 11.23
C LEU A 62 10.22 -4.89 11.00
N MET A 63 10.58 -5.20 9.76
CA MET A 63 11.68 -6.12 9.47
C MET A 63 13.00 -5.60 10.03
N PRO A 64 13.86 -6.47 10.59
CA PRO A 64 15.24 -6.13 10.90
C PRO A 64 15.97 -5.62 9.64
N ALA A 65 16.60 -4.46 9.72
CA ALA A 65 17.35 -3.85 8.61
C ALA A 65 18.88 -4.02 8.73
N GLY A 66 19.33 -4.98 9.54
CA GLY A 66 20.74 -5.19 9.87
C GLY A 66 21.35 -6.45 9.24
N PRO A 67 22.66 -6.67 9.41
CA PRO A 67 23.35 -7.88 8.95
C PRO A 67 22.81 -9.17 9.57
N GLU A 68 22.05 -9.07 10.66
CA GLU A 68 21.36 -10.18 11.32
C GLU A 68 20.05 -10.59 10.62
N MET A 69 19.67 -9.96 9.50
CA MET A 69 18.46 -10.33 8.77
C MET A 69 18.58 -11.75 8.21
N THR A 70 17.67 -12.63 8.63
CA THR A 70 17.63 -14.01 8.15
C THR A 70 16.55 -14.18 7.07
N THR A 71 16.61 -15.29 6.33
CA THR A 71 15.54 -15.71 5.41
C THR A 71 14.20 -15.92 6.13
N TYR A 72 14.22 -16.26 7.43
CA TYR A 72 13.01 -16.37 8.25
C TYR A 72 12.33 -15.02 8.46
N ASP A 73 13.10 -13.94 8.63
CA ASP A 73 12.56 -12.59 8.79
C ASP A 73 11.84 -12.13 7.52
N VAL A 74 12.46 -12.39 6.36
CA VAL A 74 11.88 -12.09 5.05
C VAL A 74 10.61 -12.92 4.81
N GLY A 75 10.67 -14.23 5.07
CA GLY A 75 9.51 -15.11 4.93
C GLY A 75 8.34 -14.71 5.84
N ARG A 76 8.63 -14.32 7.08
CA ARG A 76 7.65 -13.78 8.03
C ARG A 76 7.02 -12.49 7.52
N SER A 77 7.81 -11.54 7.04
CA SER A 77 7.28 -10.28 6.50
C SER A 77 6.38 -10.50 5.30
N ILE A 78 6.78 -11.37 4.36
CA ILE A 78 5.95 -11.73 3.21
C ILE A 78 4.63 -12.37 3.66
N ALA A 79 4.67 -13.28 4.63
CA ALA A 79 3.46 -13.89 5.18
C ALA A 79 2.53 -12.85 5.83
N LEU A 80 3.08 -11.84 6.52
CA LEU A 80 2.32 -10.74 7.11
C LEU A 80 1.72 -9.82 6.04
N TRP A 81 2.47 -9.50 4.97
CA TRP A 81 1.93 -8.75 3.83
C TRP A 81 0.75 -9.46 3.18
N VAL A 82 0.89 -10.77 2.89
CA VAL A 82 -0.23 -11.56 2.35
C VAL A 82 -1.43 -11.55 3.29
N SER A 83 -1.19 -11.69 4.60
CA SER A 83 -2.25 -11.63 5.61
C SER A 83 -2.95 -10.26 5.61
N ALA A 84 -2.21 -9.16 5.46
CA ALA A 84 -2.79 -7.83 5.33
C ALA A 84 -3.73 -7.77 4.11
N PHE A 85 -3.26 -8.13 2.92
CA PHE A 85 -4.10 -8.16 1.72
C PHE A 85 -5.35 -9.04 1.88
N GLU A 86 -5.18 -10.25 2.42
CA GLU A 86 -6.29 -11.19 2.59
C GLU A 86 -7.33 -10.70 3.58
N ILE A 87 -6.91 -10.08 4.70
CA ILE A 87 -7.81 -9.46 5.68
C ILE A 87 -8.55 -8.29 5.05
N LEU A 88 -7.86 -7.42 4.30
CA LEU A 88 -8.47 -6.25 3.66
C LEU A 88 -9.51 -6.64 2.61
N ALA A 89 -9.27 -7.73 1.88
CA ALA A 89 -10.16 -8.22 0.83
C ALA A 89 -11.29 -9.15 1.35
N HIS A 90 -11.24 -9.56 2.62
CA HIS A 90 -12.31 -10.34 3.25
C HIS A 90 -13.58 -9.47 3.41
N PRO A 91 -14.81 -10.02 3.49
CA PRO A 91 -15.18 -11.36 3.07
C PRO A 91 -15.25 -11.41 1.54
N GLY A 92 -14.58 -12.39 0.93
CA GLY A 92 -14.89 -12.73 -0.46
C GLY A 92 -16.30 -13.32 -0.58
N ALA A 93 -16.76 -13.58 -1.81
CA ALA A 93 -18.12 -14.05 -2.12
C ALA A 93 -18.59 -15.28 -1.31
N ASN A 94 -17.66 -16.11 -0.79
CA ASN A 94 -17.96 -17.31 0.00
C ASN A 94 -17.47 -17.21 1.46
N GLY A 95 -17.28 -16.00 2.01
CA GLY A 95 -16.72 -15.79 3.35
C GLY A 95 -15.25 -16.21 3.49
N LYS A 96 -14.56 -16.40 2.36
CA LYS A 96 -13.13 -16.72 2.28
C LYS A 96 -12.44 -15.65 1.44
N SER A 97 -11.29 -15.19 1.90
CA SER A 97 -10.37 -14.40 1.10
C SER A 97 -9.36 -15.33 0.44
N ASN A 98 -9.14 -15.17 -0.87
CA ASN A 98 -8.15 -15.92 -1.62
C ASN A 98 -7.51 -15.00 -2.65
N LYS A 99 -6.55 -15.51 -3.43
CA LYS A 99 -5.80 -14.68 -4.38
C LYS A 99 -6.68 -13.94 -5.38
N ASN A 100 -7.80 -14.53 -5.79
CA ASN A 100 -8.71 -13.91 -6.76
C ASN A 100 -9.44 -12.73 -6.12
N VAL A 101 -9.90 -12.86 -4.87
CA VAL A 101 -10.58 -11.77 -4.14
C VAL A 101 -9.64 -10.57 -3.96
N VAL A 102 -8.37 -10.80 -3.66
CA VAL A 102 -7.37 -9.72 -3.60
C VAL A 102 -7.15 -9.08 -4.97
N CYS A 103 -7.08 -9.88 -6.04
CA CYS A 103 -6.96 -9.35 -7.40
C CYS A 103 -8.21 -8.57 -7.84
N GLU A 104 -9.41 -8.96 -7.41
CA GLU A 104 -10.64 -8.20 -7.61
C GLU A 104 -10.59 -6.85 -6.89
N LEU A 105 -10.13 -6.82 -5.63
CA LEU A 105 -9.92 -5.58 -4.88
C LEU A 105 -8.94 -4.66 -5.62
N LEU A 106 -7.78 -5.18 -6.04
CA LEU A 106 -6.78 -4.43 -6.81
C LEU A 106 -7.31 -3.98 -8.17
N GLY A 107 -8.25 -4.72 -8.76
CA GLY A 107 -8.84 -4.39 -10.05
C GLY A 107 -9.83 -3.23 -10.01
N ARG A 108 -10.37 -2.90 -8.84
CA ARG A 108 -11.22 -1.72 -8.63
C ARG A 108 -10.43 -0.43 -8.40
N THR A 109 -9.10 -0.51 -8.26
CA THR A 109 -8.25 0.65 -8.05
C THR A 109 -8.31 1.60 -9.28
N PRO A 110 -8.59 2.90 -9.07
CA PRO A 110 -8.63 3.88 -10.16
C PRO A 110 -7.22 4.31 -10.57
N TRP A 111 -6.53 3.47 -11.35
CA TRP A 111 -5.16 3.73 -11.81
C TRP A 111 -5.05 5.03 -12.61
N LEU A 112 -4.15 5.93 -12.22
CA LEU A 112 -4.04 7.29 -12.74
C LEU A 112 -3.02 7.45 -13.86
N THR A 113 -1.89 6.72 -13.81
CA THR A 113 -0.89 6.86 -14.88
C THR A 113 -1.26 5.98 -16.07
N ASN A 114 -1.10 6.50 -17.27
CA ASN A 114 -1.29 5.70 -18.48
C ASN A 114 -0.10 4.74 -18.59
N SER A 115 -0.38 3.44 -18.66
CA SER A 115 0.66 2.46 -18.97
C SER A 115 0.92 2.48 -20.47
N ARG A 116 2.19 2.61 -20.88
CA ARG A 116 2.61 2.30 -22.27
C ARG A 116 2.78 0.79 -22.51
N GLU A 117 2.54 -0.04 -21.49
CA GLU A 117 2.73 -1.49 -21.57
C GLU A 117 1.53 -2.22 -22.20
N SER A 118 1.81 -3.41 -22.72
CA SER A 118 0.82 -4.29 -23.34
C SER A 118 -0.22 -4.86 -22.36
N LYS A 119 0.08 -4.92 -21.06
CA LYS A 119 -0.82 -5.46 -20.04
C LYS A 119 -1.49 -4.35 -19.23
N PRO A 120 -2.80 -4.48 -18.94
CA PRO A 120 -3.47 -3.59 -18.00
C PRO A 120 -2.78 -3.62 -16.62
N LYS A 121 -2.66 -2.46 -15.97
CA LYS A 121 -2.04 -2.33 -14.64
C LYS A 121 -2.67 -3.23 -13.58
N THR A 122 -3.98 -3.42 -13.64
CA THR A 122 -4.71 -4.37 -12.81
C THR A 122 -4.12 -5.77 -12.91
N GLU A 123 -3.81 -6.23 -14.12
CA GLU A 123 -3.22 -7.55 -14.34
C GLU A 123 -1.82 -7.62 -13.72
N ARG A 124 -1.01 -6.57 -13.89
CA ARG A 124 0.34 -6.49 -13.32
C ARG A 124 0.33 -6.41 -11.80
N ALA A 125 -0.56 -5.62 -11.20
CA ALA A 125 -0.77 -5.57 -9.75
C ALA A 125 -1.14 -6.95 -9.19
N CYS A 126 -2.06 -7.66 -9.87
CA CYS A 126 -2.42 -9.03 -9.54
C CYS A 126 -1.25 -10.00 -9.71
N GLU A 127 -0.40 -9.83 -10.72
CA GLU A 127 0.82 -10.63 -10.94
C GLU A 127 1.82 -10.46 -9.79
N ILE A 128 2.07 -9.21 -9.37
CA ILE A 128 2.94 -8.91 -8.22
C ILE A 128 2.38 -9.58 -6.96
N TYR A 129 1.09 -9.40 -6.66
CA TYR A 129 0.48 -10.03 -5.49
C TYR A 129 0.56 -11.57 -5.56
N LYS A 130 0.26 -12.18 -6.72
CA LYS A 130 0.40 -13.63 -6.90
C LYS A 130 1.82 -14.12 -6.65
N ARG A 131 2.83 -13.32 -7.00
CA ARG A 131 4.23 -13.64 -6.72
C ARG A 131 4.54 -13.57 -5.21
N ILE A 132 4.06 -12.53 -4.52
CA ILE A 132 4.16 -12.39 -3.06
C ILE A 132 3.51 -13.59 -2.36
N ASP A 133 2.29 -13.97 -2.77
CA ASP A 133 1.59 -15.12 -2.19
C ASP A 133 2.28 -16.46 -2.50
N ASN A 134 2.83 -16.63 -3.71
CA ASN A 134 3.63 -17.82 -4.02
C ASN A 134 4.90 -17.90 -3.15
N ALA A 135 5.56 -16.77 -2.86
CA ALA A 135 6.70 -16.72 -1.95
C ALA A 135 6.28 -17.08 -0.51
N ARG A 136 5.13 -16.57 -0.03
CA ARG A 136 4.52 -16.99 1.25
C ARG A 136 4.30 -18.50 1.28
N ASN A 137 3.73 -19.09 0.23
CA ASN A 137 3.40 -20.51 0.22
C ASN A 137 4.69 -21.36 0.24
N LYS A 138 5.70 -20.99 -0.55
CA LYS A 138 7.01 -21.65 -0.48
C LYS A 138 7.57 -21.64 0.94
N PHE A 139 7.58 -20.47 1.58
CA PHE A 139 8.10 -20.29 2.94
C PHE A 139 7.35 -21.14 3.98
N LEU A 140 6.01 -21.09 3.99
CA LEU A 140 5.20 -21.85 4.96
C LEU A 140 5.32 -23.37 4.80
N HIS A 141 5.65 -23.84 3.60
CA HIS A 141 5.90 -25.26 3.33
C HIS A 141 7.36 -25.68 3.56
N GLY A 142 8.22 -24.78 4.04
CA GLY A 142 9.64 -25.07 4.27
C GLY A 142 10.45 -25.25 2.99
N ASN A 143 9.94 -24.75 1.84
CA ASN A 143 10.70 -24.73 0.60
C ASN A 143 11.75 -23.62 0.64
N GLU A 144 12.84 -23.82 -0.12
CA GLU A 144 13.90 -22.83 -0.25
C GLU A 144 13.39 -21.50 -0.82
N ILE A 145 13.80 -20.41 -0.17
CA ILE A 145 13.57 -19.03 -0.61
C ILE A 145 14.88 -18.49 -1.18
N THR A 146 14.90 -18.35 -2.50
CA THR A 146 16.03 -17.81 -3.27
C THR A 146 15.78 -16.36 -3.69
N ASP A 147 16.80 -15.67 -4.19
CA ASP A 147 16.65 -14.32 -4.75
C ASP A 147 15.66 -14.28 -5.91
N GLU A 148 15.59 -15.34 -6.73
CA GLU A 148 14.58 -15.46 -7.80
C GLU A 148 13.17 -15.58 -7.24
N THR A 149 13.02 -16.19 -6.06
CA THR A 149 11.73 -16.28 -5.36
C THR A 149 11.27 -14.91 -4.87
N LEU A 150 12.23 -14.03 -4.54
CA LEU A 150 12.00 -12.70 -3.99
C LEU A 150 12.08 -11.57 -5.02
N SER A 151 12.44 -11.85 -6.27
CA SER A 151 12.50 -10.85 -7.34
C SER A 151 11.26 -10.91 -8.25
N PHE A 152 10.94 -9.74 -8.83
CA PHE A 152 9.93 -9.62 -9.86
C PHE A 152 10.59 -9.39 -11.22
N ARG A 153 10.38 -10.31 -12.17
CA ARG A 153 10.85 -10.25 -13.58
C ARG A 153 12.36 -9.98 -13.76
N GLY A 154 13.22 -10.50 -12.88
CA GLY A 154 14.67 -10.35 -13.01
C GLY A 154 15.16 -8.90 -12.85
N THR A 155 14.37 -8.05 -12.20
CA THR A 155 14.74 -6.68 -11.84
C THR A 155 15.22 -6.62 -10.39
N ASP A 156 15.96 -5.57 -10.02
CA ASP A 156 16.36 -5.28 -8.63
C ASP A 156 15.18 -4.98 -7.69
N HIS A 157 13.94 -5.03 -8.18
CA HIS A 157 12.74 -4.86 -7.38
C HIS A 157 12.43 -6.14 -6.59
N ASN A 158 12.93 -6.18 -5.36
CA ASN A 158 12.55 -7.19 -4.37
C ASN A 158 11.04 -7.05 -4.04
N LEU A 159 10.32 -8.18 -3.97
CA LEU A 159 8.90 -8.26 -3.67
C LEU A 159 8.51 -7.56 -2.36
N PHE A 160 9.39 -7.54 -1.36
CA PHE A 160 9.17 -6.79 -0.13
C PHE A 160 9.01 -5.29 -0.38
N ARG A 161 9.81 -4.71 -1.30
CA ARG A 161 9.71 -3.29 -1.67
C ARG A 161 8.43 -2.97 -2.44
N LEU A 162 7.88 -3.95 -3.15
CA LEU A 162 6.64 -3.80 -3.92
C LEU A 162 5.39 -4.02 -3.06
N ALA A 163 5.49 -4.75 -1.96
CA ALA A 163 4.34 -5.10 -1.13
C ALA A 163 3.68 -3.86 -0.50
N ALA A 164 4.46 -2.93 0.08
CA ALA A 164 3.91 -1.74 0.72
C ALA A 164 3.21 -0.78 -0.27
N PRO A 165 3.83 -0.40 -1.42
CA PRO A 165 3.12 0.36 -2.45
C PRO A 165 1.88 -0.35 -2.99
N LEU A 166 1.94 -1.67 -3.19
CA LEU A 166 0.78 -2.44 -3.67
C LEU A 166 -0.36 -2.44 -2.65
N TYR A 167 -0.03 -2.57 -1.36
CA TYR A 167 -1.00 -2.51 -0.27
C TYR A 167 -1.65 -1.13 -0.17
N ARG A 168 -0.87 -0.05 -0.39
CA ARG A 168 -1.41 1.30 -0.50
C ARG A 168 -2.44 1.44 -1.63
N MET A 169 -2.20 0.81 -2.78
CA MET A 169 -3.18 0.78 -3.87
C MET A 169 -4.43 -0.02 -3.50
N ALA A 170 -4.29 -1.14 -2.78
CA ALA A 170 -5.43 -1.88 -2.25
C ALA A 170 -6.28 -1.03 -1.28
N LEU A 171 -5.63 -0.21 -0.44
CA LEU A 171 -6.32 0.75 0.42
C LEU A 171 -7.09 1.82 -0.37
N THR A 172 -6.56 2.32 -1.50
CA THR A 172 -7.31 3.25 -2.38
C THR A 172 -8.65 2.65 -2.78
N SER A 173 -8.62 1.40 -3.24
CA SER A 173 -9.82 0.68 -3.67
C SER A 173 -10.77 0.39 -2.50
N PHE A 174 -10.24 -0.15 -1.39
CA PHE A 174 -11.04 -0.49 -0.21
C PHE A 174 -11.75 0.72 0.40
N LEU A 175 -11.06 1.86 0.49
CA LEU A 175 -11.58 3.10 1.05
C LEU A 175 -12.38 3.93 0.02
N SER A 176 -12.44 3.49 -1.23
CA SER A 176 -12.99 4.28 -2.35
C SER A 176 -12.39 5.69 -2.41
N LEU A 177 -11.07 5.78 -2.18
CA LEU A 177 -10.35 7.04 -2.09
C LEU A 177 -10.33 7.72 -3.47
N GLN A 178 -11.18 8.74 -3.62
CA GLN A 178 -11.35 9.50 -4.86
C GLN A 178 -11.38 11.00 -4.54
N PHE A 179 -10.90 11.81 -5.48
CA PHE A 179 -11.02 13.26 -5.36
C PHE A 179 -12.49 13.64 -5.50
N GLN A 180 -13.09 14.13 -4.42
CA GLN A 180 -14.47 14.60 -4.38
C GLN A 180 -14.45 16.10 -4.10
N ALA A 181 -14.51 16.91 -5.16
CA ALA A 181 -14.77 18.33 -5.07
C ALA A 181 -16.06 18.65 -5.84
N PRO A 182 -16.93 19.54 -5.32
CA PRO A 182 -18.05 20.03 -6.09
C PRO A 182 -17.52 20.78 -7.31
N ALA A 183 -18.04 20.45 -8.49
CA ALA A 183 -17.65 21.12 -9.73
C ALA A 183 -17.93 22.63 -9.59
N PRO A 184 -16.91 23.50 -9.71
CA PRO A 184 -17.10 24.93 -9.63
C PRO A 184 -17.91 25.43 -10.82
N SER A 185 -18.52 26.60 -10.67
CA SER A 185 -19.17 27.27 -11.80
C SER A 185 -18.14 27.52 -12.90
N LYS A 186 -18.52 27.28 -14.17
CA LYS A 186 -17.64 27.50 -15.33
C LYS A 186 -17.19 28.96 -15.49
N ASP A 187 -17.95 29.88 -14.89
CA ASP A 187 -17.67 31.32 -14.95
C ASP A 187 -16.71 31.78 -13.85
N ASP A 188 -16.41 30.93 -12.85
CA ASP A 188 -15.48 31.22 -11.77
C ASP A 188 -14.11 30.58 -12.04
N THR A 189 -13.28 31.33 -12.75
CA THR A 189 -11.91 30.90 -13.12
C THR A 189 -11.01 30.70 -11.91
N THR A 190 -11.28 31.37 -10.79
CA THR A 190 -10.50 31.23 -9.56
C THR A 190 -10.85 29.91 -8.87
N ALA A 191 -12.14 29.61 -8.71
CA ALA A 191 -12.60 28.34 -8.16
C ALA A 191 -12.15 27.15 -9.00
N LEU A 192 -12.16 27.29 -10.33
CA LEU A 192 -11.62 26.27 -11.25
C LEU A 192 -10.11 26.05 -11.04
N GLY A 193 -9.33 27.13 -10.86
CA GLY A 193 -7.89 27.03 -10.59
C GLY A 193 -7.58 26.31 -9.28
N ILE A 194 -8.35 26.58 -8.23
CA ILE A 194 -8.23 25.92 -6.92
C ILE A 194 -8.55 24.43 -7.03
N GLU A 195 -9.69 24.08 -7.64
CA GLU A 195 -10.09 22.67 -7.84
C GLU A 195 -9.02 21.88 -8.61
N MET A 196 -8.45 22.46 -9.66
CA MET A 196 -7.38 21.82 -10.43
C MET A 196 -6.13 21.59 -9.56
N SER A 197 -5.73 22.58 -8.76
CA SER A 197 -4.60 22.48 -7.84
C SER A 197 -4.83 21.34 -6.83
N ASP A 198 -5.97 21.33 -6.17
CA ASP A 198 -6.33 20.32 -5.15
C ASP A 198 -6.39 18.91 -5.78
N SER A 199 -6.92 18.80 -7.01
CA SER A 199 -6.97 17.54 -7.74
C SER A 199 -5.56 17.02 -8.07
N VAL A 200 -4.64 17.92 -8.44
CA VAL A 200 -3.24 17.56 -8.71
C VAL A 200 -2.55 17.09 -7.44
N GLU A 201 -2.74 17.81 -6.34
CA GLU A 201 -2.17 17.44 -5.04
C GLU A 201 -2.70 16.08 -4.56
N PHE A 202 -4.02 15.87 -4.59
CA PHE A 202 -4.63 14.59 -4.24
C PHE A 202 -4.05 13.43 -5.05
N LYS A 203 -3.93 13.62 -6.37
CA LYS A 203 -3.44 12.58 -7.30
C LYS A 203 -1.92 12.36 -7.20
N SER A 204 -1.17 13.31 -6.66
CA SER A 204 0.29 13.25 -6.59
C SER A 204 0.79 12.04 -5.78
N ASN A 205 0.19 11.79 -4.61
CA ASN A 205 0.52 10.67 -3.75
C ASN A 205 0.32 9.33 -4.46
N GLN A 206 -0.85 9.13 -5.07
CA GLN A 206 -1.13 7.90 -5.81
C GLN A 206 -0.14 7.68 -6.97
N LYS A 207 0.23 8.73 -7.70
CA LYS A 207 1.23 8.63 -8.80
C LYS A 207 2.60 8.15 -8.30
N ILE A 208 3.02 8.53 -7.09
CA ILE A 208 4.29 8.07 -6.50
C ILE A 208 4.27 6.55 -6.32
N TYR A 209 3.19 6.01 -5.73
CA TYR A 209 3.05 4.56 -5.53
C TYR A 209 2.90 3.80 -6.85
N GLU A 210 2.16 4.35 -7.82
CA GLU A 210 2.05 3.74 -9.15
C GLU A 210 3.41 3.69 -9.86
N LYS A 211 4.23 4.74 -9.76
CA LYS A 211 5.59 4.75 -10.32
C LYS A 211 6.51 3.76 -9.63
N ALA A 212 6.35 3.55 -8.31
CA ALA A 212 7.13 2.55 -7.58
C ALA A 212 6.78 1.12 -8.01
N LEU A 213 5.53 0.86 -8.37
CA LEU A 213 5.08 -0.45 -8.88
C LEU A 213 5.42 -0.67 -10.35
N PHE A 214 5.32 0.40 -11.14
CA PHE A 214 5.42 0.39 -12.59
C PHE A 214 6.39 1.49 -13.04
N PRO A 215 7.71 1.33 -12.79
CA PRO A 215 8.69 2.30 -13.25
C PRO A 215 8.71 2.33 -14.78
N ASP A 216 8.87 3.52 -15.36
CA ASP A 216 9.00 3.67 -16.80
C ASP A 216 10.23 2.91 -17.31
N PRO A 217 10.12 2.18 -18.43
CA PRO A 217 11.21 1.38 -18.97
C PRO A 217 12.46 2.20 -19.34
N ASP A 218 12.32 3.51 -19.57
CA ASP A 218 13.41 4.40 -20.01
C ASP A 218 14.29 4.95 -18.86
N ASN A 219 13.97 4.65 -17.60
CA ASN A 219 14.81 5.04 -16.44
C ASN A 219 15.73 3.90 -15.94
N GLY A 220 15.83 2.81 -16.68
CA GLY A 220 16.74 1.70 -16.41
C GLY A 220 17.95 1.72 -17.33
N SER A 221 18.88 2.65 -17.11
CA SER A 221 20.28 2.44 -17.47
C SER A 221 21.10 2.44 -16.18
N PRO A 222 22.01 1.47 -15.99
CA PRO A 222 23.00 1.51 -14.91
C PRO A 222 23.91 2.74 -15.00
#